data_AF-A0ABD0YQ99-F1
#
_entry.id   AF-A0ABD0YQ99-F1
#
_cell.length_a   1.000
_cell.length_b   1.000
_cell.length_c   1.000
_cell.angle_alpha   90.00
_cell.angle_beta   90.00
_cell.angle_gamma   90.00
#
_symmetry.space_group_name_H-M   'P 1'
#
loop_
_entity.id
_entity.type
_entity.pdbx_description
1 polymer ?
#
loop_
_entity_poly.entity_id
_entity_poly.type
_entity_poly.pdbx_seq_one_letter_code
_entity_poly.pdbx_strand_id
1 'polypeptide(L)'
;MIDAGKTFVSQQTLFANSLWDLSSCFQEDPDTMTRLNRLIHSLQEMNKFQSILLDQASRTVLKNLSEFVKINIEAVWESRRVFDKISSDLDVALSRHSQVSKSKPTEIEQTNSILQATTTCFRHTVLDHVYCINMLQAQKRHEVLGTVS
;
A
#
# COMPACT_ATOMS: atom_id res chain seq x y z
N MET A 1 6.77 5.73 12.28
CA MET A 1 8.06 5.06 12.56
C MET A 1 9.20 5.71 11.79
N ILE A 2 9.17 5.72 10.44
CA ILE A 2 10.23 6.32 9.62
C ILE A 2 10.44 7.80 9.94
N ASP A 3 9.36 8.58 10.05
CA ASP A 3 9.49 10.03 10.31
C ASP A 3 10.08 10.30 11.70
N ALA A 4 9.60 9.59 12.72
CA ALA A 4 10.19 9.65 14.06
C ALA A 4 11.68 9.23 14.06
N GLY A 5 12.04 8.23 13.27
CA GLY A 5 13.43 7.81 13.09
C GLY A 5 14.30 8.88 12.41
N LYS A 6 13.79 9.54 11.36
CA LYS A 6 14.47 10.65 10.69
C LYS A 6 14.68 11.82 11.64
N THR A 7 13.67 12.17 12.43
CA THR A 7 13.78 13.19 13.48
C THR A 7 14.84 12.80 14.51
N PHE A 8 14.84 11.55 14.97
CA PHE A 8 15.84 11.06 15.92
C PHE A 8 17.27 11.17 15.39
N VAL A 9 17.54 10.69 14.17
CA VAL A 9 18.86 10.79 13.53
C VAL A 9 19.29 12.24 13.32
N SER A 10 18.34 13.12 13.00
CA SER A 10 18.60 14.55 12.90
C SER A 10 19.05 15.14 14.24
N GLN A 11 18.37 14.80 15.34
CA GLN A 11 18.76 15.24 16.68
C GLN A 11 20.10 14.65 17.13
N GLN A 12 20.36 13.37 16.83
CA GLN A 12 21.66 12.73 17.11
C GLN A 12 22.80 13.38 16.32
N THR A 13 22.54 13.85 15.10
CA THR A 13 23.54 14.58 14.32
C THR A 13 23.84 15.93 14.96
N LEU A 14 22.83 16.66 15.42
CA LEU A 14 23.02 17.92 16.15
C LEU A 14 23.81 17.70 17.45
N PHE A 15 23.52 16.63 18.18
CA PHE A 15 24.27 16.27 19.38
C PHE A 15 25.73 15.91 19.08
N ALA A 16 26.00 15.12 18.04
CA ALA A 16 27.37 14.80 17.64
C ALA A 16 28.15 16.07 17.22
N ASN A 17 27.45 17.04 16.62
CA ASN A 17 28.05 18.34 16.26
C ASN A 17 28.38 19.19 17.49
N SER A 18 27.51 19.27 18.49
CA SER A 18 27.80 20.03 19.72
C SER A 18 28.95 19.43 20.55
N LEU A 19 29.22 18.13 20.40
CA LEU A 19 30.40 17.51 21.00
C LEU A 19 31.72 17.99 20.37
N TRP A 20 31.73 18.45 19.11
CA TRP A 20 32.91 19.10 18.53
C TRP A 20 33.21 20.43 19.24
N ASP A 21 32.18 21.21 19.55
CA ASP A 21 32.32 22.44 20.32
C ASP A 21 32.87 22.15 21.72
N LEU A 22 32.36 21.09 22.37
CA LEU A 22 32.89 20.63 23.66
C LEU A 22 34.37 20.20 23.55
N SER A 23 34.76 19.49 22.48
CA SER A 23 36.15 19.06 22.26
C SER A 23 37.11 20.25 22.16
N SER A 24 36.64 21.37 21.60
CA SER A 24 37.42 22.61 21.52
C SER A 24 37.71 23.24 22.89
N CYS A 25 36.97 22.89 23.95
CA CYS A 25 37.24 23.37 25.31
C CYS A 25 38.42 22.64 25.98
N PHE A 26 38.88 21.51 25.44
CA PHE A 26 39.94 20.67 26.01
C PHE A 26 41.27 20.77 25.22
N GLN A 27 41.54 21.89 24.56
CA GLN A 27 42.74 22.06 23.73
C GLN A 27 44.07 21.86 24.49
N GLU A 28 44.07 22.13 25.81
CA GLU A 28 45.23 21.95 26.68
C GLU A 28 45.39 20.52 27.22
N ASP A 29 44.43 19.63 26.94
CA ASP A 29 44.46 18.20 27.31
C ASP A 29 44.34 17.30 26.06
N PRO A 30 45.48 16.98 25.41
CA PRO A 30 45.51 16.17 24.19
C PRO A 30 44.93 14.77 24.36
N ASP A 31 45.05 14.17 25.55
CA ASP A 31 44.57 12.83 25.83
C ASP A 31 43.04 12.80 25.87
N THR A 32 42.43 13.79 26.53
CA THR A 32 40.97 13.93 26.59
C THR A 32 40.40 14.29 25.23
N MET A 33 41.04 15.21 24.49
CA MET A 33 40.64 15.56 23.12
C MET A 33 40.66 14.34 22.19
N THR A 34 41.69 13.49 22.27
CA THR A 34 41.78 12.26 21.47
C THR A 34 40.65 11.28 21.78
N ARG A 35 40.33 11.08 23.06
CA ARG A 35 39.22 10.20 23.48
C ARG A 35 37.87 10.74 23.02
N LEU A 36 37.65 12.05 23.15
CA LEU A 36 36.41 12.70 22.75
C LEU A 36 36.21 12.67 21.23
N ASN A 37 37.25 12.96 20.44
CA ASN A 37 37.20 12.85 18.98
C ASN A 37 36.88 11.42 18.52
N ARG A 38 37.44 10.39 19.17
CA ARG A 38 37.08 8.98 18.89
C ARG A 38 35.60 8.72 19.17
N LEU A 39 35.07 9.20 20.29
CA LEU A 39 33.65 9.07 20.62
C LEU A 39 32.76 9.76 19.58
N ILE A 40 33.10 11.00 19.20
CA ILE A 40 32.35 11.76 18.19
C ILE A 40 32.33 11.01 16.86
N HIS A 41 33.48 10.50 16.40
CA HIS A 41 33.54 9.69 15.19
C HIS A 41 32.70 8.42 15.29
N SER A 42 32.73 7.70 16.42
CA SER A 42 31.87 6.52 16.62
C SER A 42 30.37 6.87 16.56
N LEU A 43 29.96 8.00 17.14
CA LEU A 43 28.58 8.48 17.07
C LEU A 43 28.18 8.87 15.64
N GLN A 44 29.06 9.55 14.91
CA GLN A 44 28.81 9.90 13.50
C GLN A 44 28.66 8.65 12.63
N GLU A 45 29.48 7.62 12.82
CA GLU A 45 29.34 6.35 12.11
C GLU A 45 28.02 5.64 12.46
N MET A 46 27.62 5.63 13.73
CA MET A 46 26.32 5.11 14.14
C MET A 46 25.16 5.84 13.44
N ASN A 47 25.21 7.18 13.37
CA ASN A 47 24.19 7.98 12.67
C ASN A 47 24.11 7.64 11.18
N LYS A 48 25.25 7.35 10.53
CA LYS A 48 25.28 6.90 9.13
C LYS A 48 24.58 5.56 8.97
N PHE A 49 24.89 4.57 9.81
CA PHE A 49 24.22 3.26 9.74
C PHE A 49 22.70 3.36 9.97
N GLN A 50 22.27 4.17 10.94
CA GLN A 50 20.84 4.40 11.19
C GLN A 50 20.16 5.11 10.01
N SER A 51 20.83 6.06 9.37
CA SER A 51 20.31 6.73 8.17
C SER A 51 20.10 5.75 7.02
N ILE A 52 21.08 4.88 6.77
CA ILE A 52 21.00 3.84 5.73
C ILE A 52 19.85 2.87 6.03
N LEU A 53 19.74 2.42 7.28
CA LEU A 53 18.67 1.53 7.72
C LEU A 53 17.29 2.16 7.50
N LEU A 54 17.11 3.44 7.84
CA LEU A 54 15.86 4.15 7.65
C LEU A 54 15.52 4.37 6.17
N ASP A 55 16.51 4.68 5.33
CA ASP A 55 16.31 4.80 3.88
C ASP A 55 15.89 3.45 3.28
N GLN A 56 16.56 2.35 3.65
CA GLN A 56 16.18 1.00 3.22
C GLN A 56 14.78 0.61 3.71
N ALA A 57 14.47 0.82 4.99
CA ALA A 57 13.13 0.54 5.52
C ALA A 57 12.04 1.36 4.79
N SER A 58 12.34 2.62 4.43
CA SER A 58 11.43 3.46 3.66
C SER A 58 11.26 2.99 2.20
N ARG A 59 12.34 2.56 1.54
CA ARG A 59 12.32 2.16 0.14
C ARG A 59 11.77 0.77 -0.09
N THR A 60 11.92 -0.12 0.88
CA THR A 60 11.50 -1.52 0.76
C THR A 60 10.15 -1.70 1.44
N VAL A 61 10.07 -1.50 2.76
CA VAL A 61 8.86 -1.80 3.53
C VAL A 61 7.72 -0.85 3.14
N LEU A 62 7.95 0.45 3.29
CA LEU A 62 6.88 1.44 3.11
C LEU A 62 6.42 1.48 1.64
N LYS A 63 7.37 1.52 0.70
CA LYS A 63 7.05 1.57 -0.73
C LYS A 63 6.29 0.33 -1.18
N ASN A 64 6.80 -0.88 -0.92
CA ASN A 64 6.18 -2.11 -1.42
C ASN A 64 4.79 -2.30 -0.81
N LEU A 65 4.61 -2.04 0.49
CA LEU A 65 3.28 -2.11 1.10
C LEU A 65 2.32 -1.05 0.52
N SER A 66 2.80 0.18 0.28
CA SER A 66 1.98 1.24 -0.31
C SER A 66 1.56 0.90 -1.74
N GLU A 67 2.48 0.36 -2.55
CA GLU A 67 2.19 -0.10 -3.91
C GLU A 67 1.24 -1.31 -3.90
N PHE A 68 1.42 -2.25 -2.96
CA PHE A 68 0.51 -3.38 -2.81
C PHE A 68 -0.91 -2.94 -2.49
N VAL A 69 -1.08 -2.00 -1.55
CA VAL A 69 -2.40 -1.42 -1.23
C VAL A 69 -2.98 -0.72 -2.45
N LYS A 70 -2.22 0.17 -3.09
CA LYS A 70 -2.70 0.97 -4.21
C LYS A 70 -3.07 0.11 -5.43
N ILE A 71 -2.28 -0.90 -5.75
CA ILE A 71 -2.49 -1.67 -6.99
C ILE A 71 -3.47 -2.81 -6.74
N ASN A 72 -3.21 -3.63 -5.73
CA ASN A 72 -3.91 -4.91 -5.59
C ASN A 72 -5.20 -4.74 -4.78
N ILE A 73 -5.16 -3.96 -3.69
CA ILE A 73 -6.36 -3.74 -2.88
C ILE A 73 -7.34 -2.86 -3.66
N GLU A 74 -6.92 -1.72 -4.23
CA GLU A 74 -7.84 -0.85 -5.00
C GLU A 74 -8.46 -1.59 -6.20
N ALA A 75 -7.72 -2.46 -6.90
CA ALA A 75 -8.27 -3.25 -7.99
C ALA A 75 -9.40 -4.19 -7.54
N VAL A 76 -9.27 -4.85 -6.38
CA VAL A 76 -10.35 -5.68 -5.82
C VAL A 76 -11.55 -4.84 -5.42
N TRP A 77 -11.33 -3.65 -4.85
CA TRP A 77 -12.40 -2.72 -4.51
C TRP A 77 -13.17 -2.24 -5.74
N GLU A 78 -12.47 -1.86 -6.80
CA GLU A 78 -13.12 -1.43 -8.05
C GLU A 78 -13.87 -2.56 -8.72
N SER A 79 -13.26 -3.75 -8.78
CA SER A 79 -13.93 -4.95 -9.27
C SER A 79 -15.20 -5.29 -8.48
N ARG A 80 -15.15 -5.17 -7.14
CA ARG A 80 -16.33 -5.34 -6.28
C ARG A 80 -17.42 -4.32 -6.59
N ARG A 81 -17.06 -3.05 -6.78
CA ARG A 81 -18.00 -1.98 -7.13
C ARG A 81 -18.74 -2.28 -8.44
N VAL A 82 -18.01 -2.73 -9.47
CA VAL A 82 -18.60 -3.11 -10.76
C VAL A 82 -19.50 -4.33 -10.59
N PHE A 83 -19.06 -5.34 -9.84
CA PHE A 83 -19.86 -6.52 -9.51
C PHE A 83 -21.19 -6.16 -8.83
N ASP A 84 -21.15 -5.35 -7.77
CA ASP A 84 -22.35 -4.94 -7.02
C ASP A 84 -23.33 -4.19 -7.93
N LYS A 85 -22.82 -3.31 -8.80
CA LYS A 85 -23.64 -2.57 -9.77
C LYS A 85 -24.33 -3.51 -10.76
N ILE A 86 -23.58 -4.40 -11.42
CA ILE A 86 -24.14 -5.30 -12.44
C ILE A 86 -25.09 -6.32 -11.80
N SER A 87 -24.85 -6.73 -10.54
CA SER A 87 -25.79 -7.54 -9.77
C SER A 87 -27.13 -6.81 -9.58
N SER A 88 -27.10 -5.53 -9.19
CA SER A 88 -28.31 -4.72 -9.06
C SER A 88 -29.02 -4.52 -10.40
N ASP A 89 -28.29 -4.30 -11.49
CA ASP A 89 -28.87 -4.16 -12.84
C ASP A 89 -29.55 -5.46 -13.30
N LEU A 90 -28.99 -6.62 -12.92
CA LEU A 90 -29.59 -7.92 -13.20
C LEU A 90 -30.91 -8.12 -12.45
N ASP A 91 -30.96 -7.77 -11.17
CA ASP A 91 -32.19 -7.85 -10.36
C ASP A 91 -33.31 -6.98 -10.96
N VAL A 92 -32.96 -5.77 -11.42
CA VAL A 92 -33.89 -4.87 -12.13
C VAL A 92 -34.37 -5.48 -13.44
N ALA A 93 -33.46 -6.05 -14.24
CA ALA A 93 -33.82 -6.68 -15.52
C ALA A 93 -34.75 -7.89 -15.33
N LEU A 94 -34.48 -8.73 -14.33
CA LEU A 94 -35.31 -9.87 -13.95
C LEU A 94 -36.71 -9.42 -13.52
N SER A 95 -36.78 -8.44 -12.60
CA SER A 95 -38.05 -7.87 -12.12
C SER A 95 -38.87 -7.31 -13.29
N ARG A 96 -38.25 -6.49 -14.14
CA ARG A 96 -38.91 -5.90 -15.31
C ARG A 96 -39.44 -6.95 -16.27
N HIS A 97 -38.64 -7.97 -16.61
CA HIS A 97 -39.07 -9.03 -17.51
C HIS A 97 -40.24 -9.85 -16.92
N SER A 98 -40.20 -10.15 -15.62
CA SER A 98 -41.25 -10.91 -14.94
C SER A 98 -42.61 -10.21 -14.89
N GLN A 99 -42.62 -8.87 -14.96
CA GLN A 99 -43.83 -8.04 -14.88
C GLN A 99 -44.50 -7.79 -16.25
N VAL A 100 -43.86 -8.19 -17.36
CA VAL A 100 -44.44 -7.97 -18.70
C VAL A 100 -45.68 -8.85 -18.91
N SER A 101 -46.77 -8.23 -19.34
CA SER A 101 -47.99 -8.96 -19.71
C SER A 101 -47.75 -9.92 -20.87
N LYS A 102 -48.26 -11.16 -20.74
CA LYS A 102 -48.22 -12.18 -21.80
C LYS A 102 -48.92 -11.75 -23.10
N SER A 103 -49.77 -10.73 -23.04
CA SER A 103 -50.48 -10.17 -24.21
C SER A 103 -49.62 -9.25 -25.09
N LYS A 104 -48.38 -8.92 -24.68
CA LYS A 104 -47.51 -7.96 -25.38
C LYS A 104 -46.20 -8.62 -25.87
N PRO A 105 -46.24 -9.44 -26.93
CA PRO A 105 -45.09 -10.23 -27.37
C PRO A 105 -43.84 -9.40 -27.70
N THR A 106 -43.98 -8.21 -28.29
CA THR A 106 -42.86 -7.32 -28.59
C THR A 106 -42.15 -6.79 -27.33
N GLU A 107 -42.90 -6.48 -26.28
CA GLU A 107 -42.34 -6.01 -25.00
C GLU A 107 -41.63 -7.15 -24.26
N ILE A 108 -42.14 -8.37 -24.38
CA ILE A 108 -41.49 -9.59 -23.85
C ILE A 108 -40.14 -9.80 -24.54
N GLU A 109 -40.09 -9.70 -25.86
CA GLU A 109 -38.85 -9.89 -26.62
C GLU A 109 -37.80 -8.83 -26.27
N GLN A 110 -38.20 -7.56 -26.17
CA GLN A 110 -37.30 -6.46 -25.76
C GLN A 110 -36.73 -6.67 -24.36
N THR A 111 -37.57 -6.98 -23.38
CA THR A 111 -37.12 -7.20 -21.99
C THR A 111 -36.29 -8.47 -21.85
N ASN A 112 -36.59 -9.53 -22.61
CA ASN A 112 -35.78 -10.74 -22.65
C ASN A 112 -34.39 -10.49 -23.24
N SER A 113 -34.29 -9.69 -24.32
CA SER A 113 -33.00 -9.32 -24.91
C SER A 113 -32.12 -8.55 -23.92
N ILE A 114 -32.68 -7.58 -23.20
CA ILE A 114 -31.98 -6.85 -22.13
C ILE A 114 -31.56 -7.82 -21.02
N LEU A 115 -32.45 -8.71 -20.58
CA LEU A 115 -32.15 -9.70 -19.53
C LEU A 115 -30.99 -10.62 -19.94
N GLN A 116 -30.96 -11.11 -21.19
CA GLN A 116 -29.87 -11.94 -21.71
C GLN A 116 -28.54 -11.19 -21.74
N ALA A 117 -28.55 -9.92 -22.18
CA ALA A 117 -27.36 -9.08 -22.19
C ALA A 117 -26.82 -8.84 -20.77
N THR A 118 -27.69 -8.44 -19.82
CA THR A 118 -27.29 -8.20 -18.43
C THR A 118 -26.83 -9.49 -17.74
N THR A 119 -27.46 -10.63 -18.00
CA THR A 119 -27.03 -11.95 -17.49
C THR A 119 -25.63 -12.30 -17.97
N THR A 120 -25.34 -12.05 -19.25
CA THR A 120 -24.03 -12.31 -19.83
C THR A 120 -22.98 -11.39 -19.19
N CYS A 121 -23.27 -10.11 -19.06
CA CYS A 121 -22.40 -9.15 -18.38
C CYS A 121 -22.11 -9.57 -16.94
N PHE A 122 -23.15 -9.94 -16.17
CA PHE A 122 -23.00 -10.42 -14.79
C PHE A 122 -22.06 -11.61 -14.68
N ARG A 123 -22.19 -12.62 -15.56
CA ARG A 123 -21.30 -13.79 -15.57
C ARG A 123 -19.84 -13.40 -15.77
N HIS A 124 -19.56 -12.48 -16.69
CA HIS A 124 -18.20 -11.99 -16.92
C HIS A 124 -17.68 -11.24 -15.68
N THR A 125 -18.47 -10.31 -15.13
CA THR A 125 -18.06 -9.52 -13.97
C THR A 125 -17.83 -10.37 -12.72
N VAL A 126 -18.62 -11.42 -12.49
CA VAL A 126 -18.39 -12.38 -11.38
C VAL A 126 -17.02 -13.04 -11.53
N LEU A 127 -16.70 -13.54 -12.72
CA LEU A 127 -15.43 -14.21 -12.98
C LEU A 127 -14.24 -13.26 -12.79
N ASP A 128 -14.34 -12.04 -13.30
CA ASP A 128 -13.31 -11.01 -13.10
C ASP A 128 -13.12 -10.70 -11.61
N HIS A 129 -14.22 -10.59 -10.86
CA HIS A 129 -14.15 -10.33 -9.42
C HIS A 129 -13.49 -11.46 -8.62
N VAL A 130 -13.87 -12.70 -8.90
CA VAL A 130 -13.24 -13.88 -8.29
C VAL A 130 -11.75 -13.96 -8.67
N TYR A 131 -11.41 -13.65 -9.92
CA TYR A 131 -10.02 -13.60 -10.37
C TYR A 131 -9.20 -12.56 -9.61
N CYS A 132 -9.71 -11.32 -9.48
CA CYS A 132 -9.05 -10.27 -8.71
C CYS A 132 -8.81 -10.68 -7.24
N ILE A 133 -9.80 -11.30 -6.60
CA ILE A 133 -9.66 -11.83 -5.23
C ILE A 133 -8.58 -12.91 -5.15
N ASN A 134 -8.59 -13.86 -6.10
CA ASN A 134 -7.61 -14.95 -6.12
C ASN A 134 -6.19 -14.44 -6.30
N MET A 135 -5.99 -13.46 -7.20
CA MET A 135 -4.70 -12.82 -7.40
C MET A 135 -4.22 -12.09 -6.13
N LEU A 136 -5.10 -11.34 -5.47
CA LEU A 136 -4.77 -10.68 -4.20
C LEU A 136 -4.35 -11.70 -3.14
N GLN A 137 -5.06 -12.81 -3.00
CA GLN A 137 -4.72 -13.85 -2.01
C GLN A 137 -3.36 -14.52 -2.33
N ALA A 138 -3.09 -14.81 -3.60
CA ALA A 138 -1.83 -15.40 -4.03
C ALA A 138 -0.63 -14.47 -3.76
N GLN A 139 -0.81 -13.17 -4.00
CA GLN A 139 0.26 -12.18 -3.84
C GLN A 139 0.46 -11.72 -2.39
N LYS A 140 -0.61 -11.64 -1.58
CA LYS A 140 -0.58 -11.12 -0.21
C LYS A 140 0.57 -11.67 0.62
N ARG A 141 0.77 -13.00 0.62
CA ARG A 141 1.82 -13.63 1.43
C ARG A 141 3.21 -13.20 0.95
N HIS A 142 3.43 -13.20 -0.37
CA HIS A 142 4.72 -12.86 -0.94
C HIS A 142 5.07 -11.39 -0.70
N GLU A 143 4.12 -10.49 -0.91
CA GLU A 143 4.32 -9.04 -0.72
C GLU A 143 4.59 -8.70 0.75
N VAL A 144 3.79 -9.24 1.68
CA VAL A 144 4.00 -8.99 3.11
C VAL A 144 5.32 -9.59 3.61
N LEU A 145 5.62 -10.85 3.29
CA LEU A 145 6.87 -11.47 3.74
C LEU A 145 8.09 -10.88 3.03
N GLY A 146 7.97 -10.53 1.75
CA GLY A 146 9.01 -9.89 0.97
C GLY A 146 9.35 -8.49 1.43
N THR A 147 8.44 -7.81 2.14
CA THR A 147 8.76 -6.51 2.77
C THR A 147 9.63 -6.63 4.02
N VAL A 148 9.64 -7.79 4.69
CA VAL A 148 10.34 -8.01 5.97
C VAL A 148 11.61 -8.87 5.81
N SER A 149 11.77 -9.51 4.65
CA SER A 149 12.92 -10.36 4.30
C SER A 149 14.05 -9.53 3.71
#